data_AF-A0A7H2V4E2-F1
#
_entry.id   AF-A0A7H2V4E2-F1
#
_cell.length_a   1.000
_cell.length_b   1.000
_cell.length_c   1.000
_cell.angle_alpha   90.00
_cell.angle_beta   90.00
_cell.angle_gamma   90.00
#
_symmetry.space_group_name_H-M   'P 1'
#
loop_
_entity.id
_entity.type
_entity.pdbx_description
1 polymer ?
#
loop_
_entity_poly.entity_id
_entity_poly.type
_entity_poly.pdbx_seq_one_letter_code
_entity_poly.pdbx_strand_id
1 'polypeptide(L)'
;MSIHIHAYSAFTKEETDKINQIIKFEFPSYFNYDFIIYEADDLNGYEKEIAVEDVGIPASFKADFLISLNNKSATSNIFKVALIIKERFGSENIILMQNGDVRI
;
A
#
# COMPACT_ATOMS: atom_id res chain seq x y z
N MET A 1 -12.98 12.87 7.73
CA MET A 1 -11.95 12.49 6.75
C MET A 1 -11.47 11.09 7.10
N SER A 2 -11.59 10.17 6.16
CA SER A 2 -10.92 8.88 6.18
C SER A 2 -9.54 9.08 5.53
N ILE A 3 -8.50 8.44 6.07
CA ILE A 3 -7.16 8.50 5.47
C ILE A 3 -6.85 7.13 4.90
N HIS A 4 -6.47 7.11 3.63
CA HIS A 4 -6.10 5.90 2.91
C HIS A 4 -4.69 6.04 2.35
N ILE A 5 -3.97 4.93 2.29
CA ILE A 5 -2.71 4.80 1.57
C ILE A 5 -2.98 3.80 0.44
N HIS A 6 -2.94 4.28 -0.80
CA HIS A 6 -2.96 3.41 -1.97
C HIS A 6 -1.53 2.95 -2.22
N ALA A 7 -1.34 1.64 -2.29
CA ALA A 7 -0.07 1.03 -2.55
C ALA A 7 -0.08 0.34 -3.91
N TYR A 8 0.93 0.62 -4.73
CA TYR A 8 1.15 -0.08 -6.01
C TYR A 8 2.41 -0.92 -5.87
N SER A 9 2.39 -2.17 -6.35
CA SER A 9 3.43 -3.18 -6.15
C SER A 9 3.96 -3.71 -7.49
N ALA A 10 5.27 -3.96 -7.54
CA ALA A 10 5.94 -4.66 -8.65
C ALA A 10 5.63 -6.18 -8.70
N PHE A 11 5.13 -6.72 -7.59
CA PHE A 11 4.83 -8.14 -7.41
C PHE A 11 3.41 -8.48 -7.85
N THR A 12 3.14 -9.76 -8.06
CA THR A 12 1.77 -10.23 -8.34
C THR A 12 0.86 -10.04 -7.12
N LYS A 13 -0.46 -10.14 -7.32
CA LYS A 13 -1.44 -10.16 -6.23
C LYS A 13 -1.06 -11.16 -5.13
N GLU A 14 -0.79 -12.40 -5.50
CA GLU A 14 -0.47 -13.49 -4.56
C GLU A 14 0.80 -13.23 -3.75
N GLU A 15 1.83 -12.68 -4.39
CA GLU A 15 3.08 -12.30 -3.71
C GLU A 15 2.86 -11.12 -2.76
N THR A 16 2.11 -10.11 -3.21
CA THR A 16 1.75 -8.93 -2.42
C THR A 16 0.95 -9.34 -1.18
N ASP A 17 -0.04 -10.22 -1.32
CA ASP A 17 -0.82 -10.72 -0.20
C ASP A 17 0.03 -11.51 0.81
N LYS A 18 0.99 -12.32 0.34
CA LYS A 18 1.94 -13.02 1.23
C LYS A 18 2.79 -12.04 2.03
N ILE A 19 3.32 -10.99 1.40
CA ILE A 19 4.10 -9.97 2.09
C ILE A 19 3.22 -9.21 3.10
N ASN A 20 1.99 -8.86 2.71
CA ASN A 20 1.01 -8.22 3.59
C ASN A 20 0.66 -9.07 4.82
N GLN A 21 0.54 -10.40 4.67
CA GLN A 21 0.35 -11.31 5.80
C GLN A 21 1.55 -11.32 6.75
N ILE A 22 2.78 -11.32 6.22
CA ILE A 22 4.01 -11.24 7.02
C ILE A 22 4.05 -9.93 7.80
N ILE A 23 3.75 -8.79 7.15
CA ILE A 23 3.67 -7.48 7.79
C ILE A 23 2.66 -7.47 8.94
N LYS A 24 1.45 -7.99 8.72
CA LYS A 24 0.41 -8.09 9.75
C LYS A 24 0.90 -8.91 10.95
N PHE A 25 1.61 -9.99 10.70
CA PHE A 25 2.14 -10.88 11.74
C PHE A 25 3.29 -10.26 12.54
N GLU A 26 4.22 -9.55 11.89
CA GLU A 26 5.40 -8.97 12.55
C GLU A 26 5.11 -7.63 13.25
N PHE A 27 4.12 -6.88 12.77
CA PHE A 27 3.76 -5.56 13.29
C PHE A 27 2.30 -5.50 13.78
N PRO A 28 1.86 -6.42 14.66
CA PRO A 28 0.46 -6.52 15.07
C PRO A 28 -0.02 -5.26 15.81
N SER A 29 0.88 -4.51 16.43
CA SER A 29 0.56 -3.25 17.11
C SER A 29 0.03 -2.17 16.17
N TYR A 30 0.37 -2.19 14.87
CA TYR A 30 -0.17 -1.27 13.87
C TYR A 30 -1.35 -1.89 13.12
N PHE A 31 -1.27 -3.18 12.78
CA PHE A 31 -2.18 -3.78 11.79
C PHE A 31 -3.33 -4.64 12.36
N ASN A 32 -3.42 -4.83 13.68
CA ASN A 32 -4.58 -5.50 14.28
C ASN A 32 -5.80 -4.58 14.41
N TYR A 33 -5.59 -3.26 14.48
CA TYR A 33 -6.68 -2.32 14.72
C TYR A 33 -6.45 -0.92 14.15
N ASP A 34 -5.24 -0.37 14.26
CA ASP A 34 -5.00 1.03 13.88
C ASP A 34 -5.03 1.23 12.36
N PHE A 35 -4.48 0.28 11.61
CA PHE A 35 -4.43 0.26 10.16
C PHE A 35 -4.98 -1.06 9.62
N ILE A 36 -5.84 -0.98 8.61
CA ILE A 36 -6.40 -2.15 7.92
C ILE A 36 -5.76 -2.25 6.55
N ILE A 37 -4.99 -3.30 6.30
CA ILE A 37 -4.49 -3.65 4.97
C ILE A 37 -5.52 -4.57 4.30
N TYR A 38 -6.05 -4.13 3.16
CA TYR A 38 -6.98 -4.90 2.32
C TYR A 38 -6.22 -5.91 1.45
N GLU A 39 -6.95 -6.86 0.89
CA GLU A 39 -6.39 -7.80 -0.09
C GLU A 39 -5.92 -7.04 -1.33
N ALA A 40 -4.87 -7.54 -1.96
CA ALA A 40 -4.37 -6.99 -3.20
C ALA A 40 -5.29 -7.35 -4.36
N ASP A 41 -5.31 -6.48 -5.37
CA ASP A 41 -5.93 -6.73 -6.66
C ASP A 41 -4.89 -6.66 -7.78
N ASP A 42 -5.21 -7.33 -8.90
CA ASP A 42 -4.35 -7.30 -10.08
C ASP A 42 -4.49 -5.96 -10.78
N LEU A 43 -3.39 -5.23 -10.88
CA LEU A 43 -3.34 -3.96 -11.59
C LEU A 43 -3.31 -4.21 -13.10
N ASN A 44 -4.48 -4.15 -13.74
CA ASN A 44 -4.65 -4.48 -15.15
C ASN A 44 -5.56 -3.50 -15.90
N GLY A 45 -5.53 -3.58 -17.23
CA GLY A 45 -6.42 -2.82 -18.10
C GLY A 45 -6.32 -1.30 -17.92
N TYR A 46 -7.48 -0.65 -17.94
CA TYR A 46 -7.62 0.81 -17.90
C TYR A 46 -7.09 1.43 -16.60
N GLU A 47 -7.25 0.76 -15.47
CA GLU A 47 -6.79 1.26 -14.16
C GLU A 47 -5.26 1.34 -14.12
N LYS A 48 -4.59 0.39 -14.76
CA LYS A 48 -3.13 0.43 -14.95
C LYS A 48 -2.70 1.60 -15.81
N GLU A 49 -3.40 1.85 -16.92
CA GLU A 49 -3.09 2.97 -17.82
C GLU A 49 -3.17 4.31 -17.09
N ILE A 50 -4.27 4.54 -16.35
CA ILE A 50 -4.43 5.75 -15.53
C ILE A 50 -3.30 5.87 -14.49
N ALA A 51 -3.00 4.79 -13.76
CA ALA A 51 -1.97 4.86 -12.73
C ALA A 51 -0.58 5.18 -13.34
N VAL A 52 -0.26 4.63 -14.51
CA VAL A 52 0.99 4.93 -15.21
C VAL A 52 1.03 6.38 -15.70
N GLU A 53 -0.06 6.89 -16.28
CA GLU A 53 -0.12 8.23 -16.88
C GLU A 53 -0.29 9.35 -15.83
N ASP A 54 -1.26 9.21 -14.93
CA ASP A 54 -1.65 10.26 -13.99
C ASP A 54 -0.85 10.21 -12.69
N VAL A 55 -0.54 8.99 -12.19
CA VAL A 55 0.20 8.79 -10.93
C VAL A 55 1.71 8.63 -11.18
N GLY A 56 2.11 8.27 -12.40
CA GLY A 56 3.51 8.07 -12.77
C GLY A 56 4.11 6.79 -12.18
N ILE A 57 3.31 5.75 -11.96
CA ILE A 57 3.85 4.45 -11.52
C ILE A 57 4.52 3.70 -12.69
N PRO A 58 5.56 2.88 -12.44
CA PRO A 58 6.18 2.09 -13.50
C PRO A 58 5.19 1.08 -14.10
N ALA A 59 5.18 0.96 -15.43
CA ALA A 59 4.36 -0.02 -16.15
C ALA A 59 4.68 -1.48 -15.80
N SER A 60 5.83 -1.74 -15.15
CA SER A 60 6.20 -3.05 -14.62
C SER A 60 5.39 -3.46 -13.39
N PHE A 61 4.68 -2.54 -12.75
CA PHE A 61 3.86 -2.83 -11.58
C PHE A 61 2.64 -3.66 -11.97
N LYS A 62 2.22 -4.56 -11.08
CA LYS A 62 1.31 -5.67 -11.38
C LYS A 62 0.15 -5.80 -10.42
N ALA A 63 0.27 -5.24 -9.22
CA ALA A 63 -0.78 -5.31 -8.22
C ALA A 63 -0.91 -3.97 -7.48
N ASP A 64 -2.08 -3.74 -6.91
CA ASP A 64 -2.34 -2.64 -6.01
C ASP A 64 -3.16 -3.10 -4.80
N PHE A 65 -3.09 -2.33 -3.72
CA PHE A 65 -3.88 -2.59 -2.52
C PHE A 65 -4.08 -1.31 -1.72
N LEU A 66 -5.04 -1.35 -0.79
CA LEU A 66 -5.38 -0.23 0.06
C LEU A 66 -4.93 -0.49 1.50
N ILE A 67 -4.52 0.58 2.19
CA ILE A 67 -4.35 0.60 3.64
C ILE A 67 -5.21 1.73 4.21
N SER A 68 -6.18 1.42 5.06
CA SER A 68 -7.04 2.42 5.69
C SER A 68 -6.59 2.69 7.12
N LEU A 69 -6.50 3.96 7.50
CA LEU A 69 -6.41 4.37 8.90
C LEU A 69 -7.78 4.15 9.56
N ASN A 70 -7.86 3.14 10.42
CA ASN A 70 -9.08 2.82 11.16
C ASN A 70 -9.16 3.58 12.49
N ASN A 71 -8.02 3.77 13.17
CA ASN A 71 -7.95 4.55 14.41
C ASN A 71 -7.39 5.96 14.17
N LYS A 72 -8.23 7.00 14.27
CA LYS A 72 -7.82 8.40 14.06
C LYS A 72 -6.70 8.87 15.00
N SER A 73 -6.59 8.30 16.20
CA SER A 73 -5.52 8.63 17.14
C SER A 73 -4.14 8.17 16.66
N ALA A 74 -4.08 7.23 15.69
CA ALA A 74 -2.85 6.72 15.12
C ALA A 74 -2.39 7.49 13.86
N THR A 75 -2.99 8.65 13.55
CA THR A 75 -2.61 9.49 12.39
C THR A 75 -1.10 9.81 12.36
N SER A 76 -0.47 10.01 13.52
CA SER A 76 0.98 10.27 13.61
C SER A 76 1.86 9.11 13.14
N ASN A 77 1.30 7.89 13.02
CA ASN A 77 2.02 6.68 12.64
C ASN A 77 2.00 6.42 11.12
N ILE A 78 1.31 7.24 10.32
CA ILE A 78 1.20 7.03 8.85
C ILE A 78 2.58 6.88 8.19
N PHE A 79 3.53 7.76 8.48
CA PHE A 79 4.88 7.68 7.92
C PHE A 79 5.64 6.44 8.38
N LYS A 80 5.41 5.99 9.61
CA LYS A 80 6.04 4.79 10.13
C LYS A 80 5.48 3.53 9.49
N VAL A 81 4.16 3.49 9.27
CA VAL A 81 3.50 2.43 8.50
C VAL A 81 4.03 2.41 7.07
N ALA A 82 4.10 3.57 6.40
CA ALA A 82 4.65 3.67 5.06
C ALA A 82 6.10 3.15 4.97
N LEU A 83 6.93 3.46 5.96
CA LEU A 83 8.29 2.95 6.05
C LEU A 83 8.32 1.42 6.19
N ILE A 84 7.52 0.85 7.10
CA ILE A 84 7.42 -0.61 7.29
C ILE A 84 7.06 -1.31 5.97
N ILE A 85 6.05 -0.78 5.27
CA ILE A 85 5.63 -1.33 3.97
C ILE A 85 6.77 -1.25 2.96
N LYS A 86 7.43 -0.09 2.82
CA LYS A 86 8.56 0.10 1.90
C LYS A 86 9.74 -0.81 2.18
N GLU A 87 10.06 -1.03 3.45
CA GLU A 87 11.17 -1.92 3.84
C GLU A 87 10.88 -3.38 3.48
N ARG A 88 9.62 -3.82 3.61
CA ARG A 88 9.26 -5.23 3.35
C ARG A 88 9.09 -5.56 1.89
N PHE A 89 8.61 -4.60 1.09
CA PHE A 89 8.52 -4.76 -0.36
C PHE A 89 9.84 -4.44 -1.07
N GLY A 90 10.72 -3.65 -0.46
CA GLY A 90 11.82 -2.97 -1.15
C GLY A 90 11.32 -1.66 -1.72
N SER A 91 12.01 -0.56 -1.42
CA SER A 91 11.52 0.81 -1.72
C SER A 91 11.38 1.10 -3.21
N GLU A 92 12.04 0.31 -4.05
CA GLU A 92 11.96 0.34 -5.50
C GLU A 92 10.79 -0.48 -6.07
N ASN A 93 10.24 -1.41 -5.29
CA ASN A 93 9.18 -2.34 -5.72
C ASN A 93 7.78 -1.92 -5.24
N ILE A 94 7.67 -0.81 -4.52
CA ILE A 94 6.39 -0.29 -4.02
C ILE A 94 6.31 1.23 -4.10
N ILE A 95 5.13 1.74 -4.44
CA ILE A 95 4.81 3.17 -4.41
C ILE A 95 3.61 3.37 -3.51
N LEU A 96 3.70 4.32 -2.58
CA LEU A 96 2.64 4.63 -1.62
C LEU A 96 2.11 6.04 -1.86
N MET A 97 0.80 6.16 -2.00
CA MET A 97 0.08 7.41 -2.24
C MET A 97 -0.94 7.63 -1.12
N GLN A 98 -0.73 8.65 -0.29
CA GLN A 98 -1.73 9.05 0.69
C GLN A 98 -2.88 9.76 -0.01
N ASN A 99 -4.09 9.21 0.17
CA ASN A 99 -5.34 9.65 -0.44
C ASN A 99 -5.28 9.79 -1.96
N GLY A 100 -4.39 9.07 -2.65
CA GLY A 100 -4.20 9.18 -4.10
C GLY A 100 -3.43 10.42 -4.57
N ASP A 101 -3.11 11.37 -3.67
CA ASP A 101 -2.57 12.68 -4.05
C ASP A 101 -1.10 12.87 -3.65
N VAL A 102 -0.71 12.39 -2.46
CA VAL A 102 0.60 12.68 -1.87
C VAL A 102 1.44 11.43 -1.83
N ARG A 103 2.55 11.41 -2.58
CA ARG A 103 3.52 10.31 -2.51
C ARG A 103 4.26 10.36 -1.18
N ILE A 104 4.16 9.28 -0.39
CA ILE A 104 4.76 9.14 0.95
C ILE A 104 5.69 7.96 1.02
#